data_AF-A0A1C4TNW6-F1
#
_entry.id   AF-A0A1C4TNW6-F1
#
_cell.length_a   1.000
_cell.length_b   1.000
_cell.length_c   1.000
_cell.angle_alpha   90.00
_cell.angle_beta   90.00
_cell.angle_gamma   90.00
#
_symmetry.space_group_name_H-M   'P 1'
#
loop_
_entity.id
_entity.type
_entity.pdbx_description
1 polymer ?
#
loop_
_entity_poly.entity_id
_entity_poly.type
_entity_poly.pdbx_seq_one_letter_code
_entity_poly.pdbx_strand_id
1 'polypeptide(L)'
;MRHGWAEPGLRTTRTREALAAACAAGLIPAEEAQTLDEAWVLAARVRNAVMLVRGRPGDTFPSDARELAAVGRYLGYEPGHVGDMLDDYRRITRRARAVVEERFYGAAG
;
A
#
# COMPACT_ATOMS: atom_id res chain seq x y z
N MET A 1 -11.72 16.83 3.67
CA MET A 1 -12.18 15.72 4.54
C MET A 1 -13.70 15.74 4.62
N ARG A 2 -14.39 14.65 4.24
CA ARG A 2 -15.87 14.61 4.09
C ARG A 2 -16.62 14.16 5.35
N HIS A 3 -16.10 13.17 6.09
CA HIS A 3 -16.83 12.51 7.19
C HIS A 3 -16.24 12.75 8.59
N GLY A 4 -15.06 13.36 8.70
CA GLY A 4 -14.38 13.53 10.00
C GLY A 4 -15.14 14.39 11.02
N TRP A 5 -16.13 15.19 10.60
CA TRP A 5 -17.00 15.93 11.51
C TRP A 5 -17.99 15.00 12.24
N ALA A 6 -18.49 13.97 11.57
CA ALA A 6 -19.46 13.00 12.11
C ALA A 6 -18.79 11.76 12.70
N GLU A 7 -17.66 11.33 12.15
CA GLU A 7 -16.93 10.12 12.56
C GLU A 7 -15.61 10.47 13.27
N PRO A 8 -15.56 10.47 14.62
CA PRO A 8 -14.35 10.79 15.38
C PRO A 8 -13.17 9.86 15.09
N GLY A 9 -13.45 8.58 14.76
CA GLY A 9 -12.41 7.59 14.42
C GLY A 9 -11.58 7.95 13.18
N LEU A 10 -12.06 8.86 12.33
CA LEU A 10 -11.30 9.39 11.19
C LEU A 10 -10.32 10.51 11.57
N ARG A 11 -10.37 11.02 12.80
CA ARG A 11 -9.50 12.12 13.29
C ARG A 11 -8.16 11.59 13.82
N THR A 12 -7.50 10.76 13.03
CA THR A 12 -6.20 10.15 13.36
C THR A 12 -5.22 10.35 12.21
N THR A 13 -3.93 10.42 12.53
CA THR A 13 -2.84 10.43 11.55
C THR A 13 -2.40 9.01 11.17
N ARG A 14 -2.99 7.98 11.79
CA ARG A 14 -2.65 6.58 11.60
C ARG A 14 -3.53 6.00 10.49
N THR A 15 -2.97 5.85 9.29
CA THR A 15 -3.73 5.45 8.08
C THR A 15 -4.56 4.17 8.26
N ARG A 16 -3.98 3.13 8.87
CA ARG A 16 -4.69 1.85 9.08
C ARG A 16 -5.83 1.97 10.08
N GLU A 17 -5.68 2.80 11.11
CA GLU A 17 -6.75 3.06 12.08
C GLU A 17 -7.89 3.85 11.44
N ALA A 18 -7.57 4.87 10.64
CA ALA A 18 -8.56 5.63 9.87
C ALA A 18 -9.33 4.71 8.89
N LEU A 19 -8.63 3.78 8.24
CA LEU A 19 -9.24 2.82 7.31
C LEU A 19 -10.17 1.83 8.03
N ALA A 20 -9.75 1.32 9.18
CA ALA A 20 -10.59 0.46 10.02
C ALA A 20 -11.84 1.19 10.53
N ALA A 21 -11.68 2.44 10.98
CA ALA A 21 -12.80 3.28 11.40
C ALA A 21 -13.78 3.58 10.26
N ALA A 22 -13.26 3.87 9.05
CA ALA A 22 -14.10 4.07 7.87
C ALA A 22 -14.93 2.82 7.52
N CYS A 23 -14.32 1.63 7.62
CA CYS A 23 -15.03 0.37 7.40
C CYS A 23 -16.10 0.12 8.47
N ALA A 24 -15.77 0.34 9.75
CA ALA A 24 -16.70 0.15 10.87
C ALA A 24 -17.92 1.10 10.80
N ALA A 25 -17.72 2.32 10.29
CA ALA A 25 -18.78 3.28 10.04
C ALA A 25 -19.57 3.03 8.73
N GLY A 26 -19.24 1.96 7.98
CA GLY A 26 -19.91 1.63 6.71
C GLY A 26 -19.58 2.58 5.56
N LEU A 27 -18.54 3.42 5.68
CA LEU A 27 -18.14 4.39 4.65
C LEU A 27 -17.38 3.74 3.48
N ILE A 28 -16.78 2.57 3.73
CA ILE A 28 -16.10 1.75 2.73
C ILE A 28 -16.45 0.27 2.99
N PRO A 29 -16.71 -0.54 1.95
CA PRO A 29 -16.90 -1.97 2.11
C PRO A 29 -15.67 -2.67 2.69
N ALA A 30 -15.91 -3.77 3.42
CA ALA A 30 -14.83 -4.54 4.05
C ALA A 30 -13.78 -5.06 3.06
N GLU A 31 -14.21 -5.52 1.88
CA GLU A 31 -13.29 -6.02 0.84
C GLU A 31 -12.35 -4.94 0.30
N GLU A 32 -12.87 -3.73 0.13
CA GLU A 32 -12.09 -2.59 -0.34
C GLU A 32 -11.15 -2.08 0.76
N ALA A 33 -11.61 -2.04 2.01
CA ALA A 33 -10.77 -1.73 3.15
C ALA A 33 -9.61 -2.73 3.27
N GLN A 34 -9.88 -4.04 3.11
CA GLN A 34 -8.84 -5.05 3.09
C GLN A 34 -7.84 -4.83 1.94
N THR A 35 -8.34 -4.55 0.74
CA THR A 35 -7.49 -4.27 -0.43
C THR A 35 -6.56 -3.08 -0.19
N LEU A 36 -7.07 -2.00 0.41
CA LEU A 36 -6.27 -0.82 0.74
C LEU A 36 -5.28 -1.09 1.88
N ASP A 37 -5.67 -1.88 2.89
CA ASP A 37 -4.79 -2.25 4.00
C ASP A 37 -3.60 -3.10 3.54
N GLU A 38 -3.87 -4.11 2.71
CA GLU A 38 -2.85 -4.97 2.09
C GLU A 38 -1.84 -4.14 1.30
N ALA A 39 -2.33 -3.20 0.47
CA ALA A 39 -1.47 -2.32 -0.30
C ALA A 39 -0.66 -1.37 0.59
N TRP A 40 -1.25 -0.82 1.65
CA TRP A 40 -0.55 0.04 2.60
C TRP A 40 0.58 -0.70 3.32
N VAL A 41 0.31 -1.91 3.82
CA VAL A 41 1.30 -2.77 4.48
C VAL A 41 2.44 -3.11 3.52
N LEU A 42 2.12 -3.52 2.28
CA LEU A 42 3.13 -3.84 1.28
C LEU A 42 4.01 -2.63 0.96
N ALA A 43 3.41 -1.47 0.69
CA ALA A 43 4.15 -0.25 0.37
C ALA A 43 5.05 0.20 1.54
N ALA A 44 4.58 0.05 2.79
CA ALA A 44 5.39 0.33 3.97
C ALA A 44 6.58 -0.64 4.08
N ARG A 45 6.36 -1.95 3.86
CA ARG A 45 7.43 -2.95 3.84
C ARG A 45 8.47 -2.65 2.75
N VAL A 46 8.03 -2.27 1.56
CA VAL A 46 8.92 -1.88 0.44
C VAL A 46 9.75 -0.66 0.80
N ARG A 47 9.16 0.42 1.31
CA ARG A 47 9.92 1.63 1.73
C ARG A 47 10.96 1.29 2.80
N ASN A 48 10.60 0.46 3.77
CA ASN A 48 11.53 0.01 4.81
C ASN A 48 12.67 -0.84 4.22
N ALA A 49 12.37 -1.74 3.29
CA ALA A 49 13.38 -2.54 2.59
C ALA A 49 14.35 -1.67 1.80
N VAL A 50 13.83 -0.67 1.07
CA VAL A 50 14.64 0.30 0.32
C VAL A 50 15.55 1.10 1.25
N MET A 51 15.01 1.59 2.37
CA MET A 51 15.80 2.29 3.39
C MET A 51 16.96 1.42 3.89
N LEU A 52 16.70 0.15 4.22
CA LEU A 52 17.71 -0.76 4.77
C LEU A 52 18.78 -1.13 3.74
N VAL A 53 18.39 -1.36 2.49
CA VAL A 53 19.33 -1.72 1.42
C VAL A 53 20.19 -0.54 1.00
N ARG A 54 19.63 0.67 0.93
CA ARG A 54 20.31 1.85 0.38
C ARG A 54 20.88 2.80 1.43
N GLY A 55 20.51 2.64 2.70
CA GLY A 55 20.84 3.57 3.77
C GLY A 55 20.15 4.94 3.67
N ARG A 56 19.14 5.07 2.79
CA ARG A 56 18.39 6.31 2.56
C ARG A 56 16.95 6.04 2.11
N PRO A 57 15.99 6.93 2.42
CA PRO A 57 14.61 6.75 1.99
C PRO A 57 14.48 6.82 0.46
N GLY A 58 13.46 6.13 -0.06
CA GLY A 58 13.10 6.17 -1.47
C GLY A 58 11.66 5.69 -1.68
N ASP A 59 10.98 6.36 -2.61
CA ASP A 59 9.58 6.06 -2.96
C ASP A 59 9.46 5.18 -4.21
N THR A 60 10.58 4.77 -4.78
CA THR A 60 10.67 3.89 -5.95
C THR A 60 11.59 2.72 -5.67
N PHE A 61 11.38 1.62 -6.40
CA PHE A 61 12.33 0.52 -6.39
C PHE A 61 13.69 0.98 -6.95
N PRO A 62 14.81 0.43 -6.44
CA PRO A 62 16.13 0.69 -6.99
C PRO A 62 16.23 0.22 -8.44
N SER A 63 16.95 0.97 -9.28
CA SER A 63 17.25 0.57 -10.66
C SER A 63 18.46 -0.38 -10.74
N ASP A 64 19.35 -0.35 -9.75
CA ASP A 64 20.46 -1.30 -9.67
C ASP A 64 19.95 -2.71 -9.35
N ALA A 65 20.37 -3.70 -10.14
CA ALA A 65 19.87 -5.07 -10.02
C ALA A 65 20.26 -5.75 -8.70
N ARG A 66 21.42 -5.40 -8.12
CA ARG A 66 21.89 -5.99 -6.85
C ARG A 66 21.11 -5.40 -5.68
N GLU A 67 20.89 -4.09 -5.69
CA GLU A 67 20.04 -3.42 -4.71
C GLU A 67 18.60 -3.96 -4.80
N LEU A 68 18.04 -4.08 -6.00
CA LEU A 68 16.70 -4.60 -6.21
C LEU A 68 16.55 -6.05 -5.73
N ALA A 69 17.53 -6.91 -6.00
CA ALA A 69 17.55 -8.28 -5.48
C ALA A 69 17.67 -8.33 -3.95
N ALA A 70 18.40 -7.40 -3.33
CA ALA A 70 18.47 -7.30 -1.87
C ALA A 70 17.13 -6.86 -1.25
N VAL A 71 16.40 -5.95 -1.91
CA VAL A 71 15.02 -5.59 -1.52
C VAL A 71 14.11 -6.81 -1.58
N GLY A 72 14.18 -7.60 -2.66
CA GLY A 72 13.42 -8.85 -2.79
C GLY A 72 13.65 -9.82 -1.65
N ARG A 73 14.92 -10.07 -1.28
CA ARG A 73 15.25 -10.94 -0.14
C ARG A 73 14.67 -10.43 1.18
N TYR A 74 14.77 -9.12 1.44
CA TYR A 74 14.18 -8.54 2.67
C TYR A 74 12.65 -8.68 2.71
N LEU A 75 12.00 -8.68 1.55
CA LEU A 75 10.55 -8.88 1.45
C LEU A 75 10.14 -10.36 1.53
N GLY A 76 11.11 -11.29 1.59
CA GLY A 76 10.89 -12.73 1.73
C GLY A 76 10.89 -13.50 0.40
N TYR A 77 11.36 -12.89 -0.69
CA TYR A 77 11.49 -13.57 -1.99
C TYR A 77 12.85 -14.24 -2.11
N GLU A 78 12.85 -15.45 -2.66
CA GLU A 78 14.06 -16.21 -2.93
C GLU A 78 14.93 -15.56 -4.03
N PRO A 79 16.24 -15.86 -4.07
CA PRO A 79 17.10 -15.40 -5.16
C PRO A 79 16.54 -15.79 -6.54
N GLY A 80 16.51 -14.85 -7.48
CA GLY A 80 15.93 -15.05 -8.81
C GLY A 80 14.45 -14.69 -8.94
N HIS A 81 13.72 -14.49 -7.83
CA HIS A 81 12.27 -14.19 -7.82
C HIS A 81 11.94 -12.68 -7.72
N VAL A 82 12.85 -11.82 -8.18
CA VAL A 82 12.61 -10.35 -8.19
C VAL A 82 11.46 -9.98 -9.14
N GLY A 83 11.29 -10.72 -10.23
CA GLY A 83 10.15 -10.55 -11.15
C GLY A 83 8.82 -10.74 -10.42
N ASP A 84 8.69 -11.85 -9.70
CA ASP A 84 7.49 -12.18 -8.92
C ASP A 84 7.19 -11.10 -7.88
N MET A 85 8.21 -10.60 -7.18
CA MET A 85 8.06 -9.48 -6.24
C MET A 85 7.48 -8.24 -6.91
N LEU A 86 8.00 -7.85 -8.07
CA LEU A 86 7.52 -6.68 -8.81
C LEU A 86 6.09 -6.88 -9.29
N ASP A 87 5.75 -8.08 -9.74
CA ASP A 87 4.41 -8.39 -10.25
C ASP A 87 3.36 -8.43 -9.14
N ASP A 88 3.72 -8.98 -7.97
CA ASP A 88 2.90 -8.92 -6.76
C ASP A 88 2.67 -7.48 -6.31
N TYR A 89 3.72 -6.68 -6.27
CA TYR A 89 3.62 -5.24 -5.96
C TYR A 89 2.69 -4.52 -6.92
N ARG A 90 2.87 -4.72 -8.24
CA ARG A 90 2.02 -4.10 -9.26
C ARG A 90 0.58 -4.57 -9.17
N ARG A 91 0.34 -5.86 -8.92
CA ARG A 91 -1.00 -6.44 -8.79
C ARG A 91 -1.75 -5.81 -7.61
N ILE A 92 -1.12 -5.76 -6.44
CA ILE A 92 -1.72 -5.22 -5.21
C ILE A 92 -1.97 -3.72 -5.34
N THR A 93 -0.99 -2.95 -5.84
CA THR A 93 -1.14 -1.50 -6.01
C THR A 93 -2.17 -1.12 -7.08
N ARG A 94 -2.32 -1.91 -8.16
CA ARG A 94 -3.40 -1.70 -9.15
C ARG A 94 -4.79 -1.88 -8.54
N ARG A 95 -4.99 -2.91 -7.71
CA ARG A 95 -6.28 -3.14 -7.03
C ARG A 95 -6.62 -1.98 -6.10
N ALA A 96 -5.67 -1.53 -5.28
CA ALA A 96 -5.85 -0.36 -4.43
C ALA A 96 -6.15 0.91 -5.23
N ARG A 97 -5.49 1.10 -6.39
CA ARG A 97 -5.78 2.24 -7.27
C ARG A 97 -7.22 2.20 -7.78
N ALA A 98 -7.73 1.05 -8.22
CA ALA A 98 -9.13 0.93 -8.65
C ALA A 98 -10.12 1.34 -7.55
N VAL A 99 -9.89 0.91 -6.30
CA VAL A 99 -10.70 1.33 -5.15
C VAL A 99 -10.66 2.84 -4.94
N VAL A 100 -9.47 3.45 -4.98
CA VAL A 100 -9.33 4.91 -4.82
C VAL A 100 -10.04 5.65 -5.94
N GLU A 101 -9.87 5.22 -7.19
CA GLU A 101 -10.51 5.86 -8.34
C GLU A 101 -12.04 5.84 -8.20
N GLU A 102 -12.61 4.68 -7.84
CA GLU A 102 -14.05 4.55 -7.61
C GLU A 102 -14.54 5.44 -6.45
N ARG A 103 -13.84 5.45 -5.31
CA ARG A 103 -14.29 6.17 -4.12
C ARG A 103 -14.12 7.69 -4.19
N PHE A 104 -13.12 8.17 -4.91
CA PHE A 104 -12.78 9.60 -4.95
C PHE A 104 -13.28 10.30 -6.20
N TYR A 105 -13.30 9.61 -7.34
CA TYR A 105 -13.70 10.21 -8.60
C TYR A 105 -15.04 9.68 -9.12
N GLY A 106 -15.47 8.48 -8.66
CA GLY A 106 -16.59 7.75 -9.23
C GLY A 106 -16.22 7.33 -10.65
N ALA A 107 -16.02 6.04 -10.92
CA ALA A 107 -15.41 5.58 -12.17
C ALA A 107 -15.92 6.36 -13.41
N ALA A 108 -15.05 7.22 -13.97
CA ALA A 108 -15.27 7.78 -15.29
C ALA A 108 -14.86 6.69 -16.30
N GLY A 109 -15.81 5.84 -16.69
CA GLY A 109 -15.65 4.84 -17.74
C GLY A 109 -16.24 3.47 -17.39
#